data_AF-A0A532D7Z5-F1
#
_entry.id   AF-A0A532D7Z5-F1
#
_cell.length_a   1.000
_cell.length_b   1.000
_cell.length_c   1.000
_cell.angle_alpha   90.00
_cell.angle_beta   90.00
_cell.angle_gamma   90.00
#
_symmetry.space_group_name_H-M   'P 1'
#
loop_
_entity.id
_entity.type
_entity.pdbx_description
1 polymer ?
#
loop_
_entity_poly.entity_id
_entity_poly.type
_entity_poly.pdbx_seq_one_letter_code
_entity_poly.pdbx_strand_id
1 'polypeptide(L)' 'MGRNAGLIFFGFVLTFLLLPLTALAAELPALTGRVVDNAGIIDAATEAALTQKLAEFETKGSDQIVVAT' A
#
# COMPACT_ATOMS: atom_id res chain seq x y z
N MET A 1 48.24 3.57 3.13
CA MET A 1 46.98 3.97 3.81
C MET A 1 45.80 4.29 2.88
N GLY A 2 45.98 4.47 1.55
CA GLY A 2 44.93 5.03 0.69
C GLY A 2 43.90 4.06 0.07
N ARG A 3 44.27 2.81 -0.23
CA ARG A 3 43.38 1.88 -0.96
C ARG A 3 42.20 1.39 -0.11
N ASN A 4 42.45 1.15 1.17
CA ASN A 4 41.45 0.61 2.11
C ASN A 4 40.45 1.71 2.52
N ALA A 5 40.93 2.95 2.65
CA ALA A 5 40.11 4.12 2.99
C ALA A 5 39.10 4.44 1.88
N GLY A 6 39.50 4.33 0.61
CA GLY A 6 38.58 4.52 -0.53
C GLY A 6 37.48 3.47 -0.61
N LEU A 7 37.80 2.20 -0.32
CA LEU A 7 36.80 1.12 -0.29
C LEU A 7 35.79 1.30 0.85
N ILE A 8 36.26 1.72 2.02
CA ILE A 8 35.40 2.01 3.17
C ILE A 8 34.47 3.19 2.85
N PHE A 9 35.01 4.28 2.30
CA PHE A 9 34.23 5.44 1.89
C PHE A 9 33.16 5.08 0.85
N PHE A 10 33.53 4.31 -0.17
CA PHE A 10 32.60 3.84 -1.19
C PHE A 10 31.50 2.95 -0.59
N GLY A 11 31.85 2.07 0.35
CA GLY A 11 30.88 1.27 1.09
C GLY A 11 29.86 2.14 1.85
N PHE A 12 30.33 3.18 2.55
CA PHE A 12 29.44 4.12 3.24
C PHE A 12 28.51 4.87 2.29
N VAL A 13 29.03 5.36 1.16
CA VAL A 13 28.21 6.05 0.14
C VAL A 13 27.15 5.11 -0.42
N LEU A 14 27.51 3.85 -0.73
CA LEU A 14 26.58 2.87 -1.25
C LEU A 14 25.49 2.52 -0.23
N THR A 15 25.85 2.33 1.05
CA THR A 15 24.89 2.07 2.12
C THR A 15 23.93 3.24 2.33
N PHE A 16 24.42 4.49 2.33
CA PHE A 16 23.56 5.67 2.45
C PHE A 16 22.61 5.83 1.26
N LEU A 17 23.08 5.51 0.04
CA LEU A 17 22.26 5.59 -1.16
C LEU A 17 21.15 4.53 -1.19
N LEU A 18 21.41 3.33 -0.65
CA LEU A 18 20.46 2.21 -0.66
C LEU A 18 19.53 2.18 0.56
N LEU A 19 19.83 2.94 1.63
CA LEU A 19 19.04 3.00 2.85
C LEU A 19 17.56 3.38 2.67
N PRO A 20 17.18 4.35 1.80
CA PRO A 20 15.79 4.82 1.72
C PRO A 20 14.88 3.92 0.85
N LEU A 21 15.38 2.82 0.28
CA LEU A 21 14.58 1.98 -0.63
C LEU A 21 13.37 1.31 0.03
N THR A 22 13.32 1.19 1.36
CA THR A 22 12.23 0.51 2.08
C THR A 22 10.94 1.33 2.19
N ALA A 23 10.97 2.63 1.86
CA ALA A 23 9.86 3.56 2.08
C ALA A 23 8.99 3.82 0.83
N LEU A 24 9.16 3.05 -0.24
CA LEU A 24 8.45 3.25 -1.52
C LEU A 24 7.18 2.38 -1.66
N ALA A 25 6.56 1.96 -0.56
CA ALA A 25 5.26 1.30 -0.61
C ALA A 25 4.16 2.37 -0.45
N ALA A 26 3.12 2.29 -1.27
CA ALA A 26 1.93 3.10 -1.05
C ALA A 26 1.26 2.68 0.26
N GLU A 27 0.94 3.66 1.12
CA GLU A 27 0.14 3.40 2.31
C GLU A 27 -1.27 2.99 1.88
N LEU A 28 -1.67 1.77 2.25
CA LEU A 28 -3.03 1.33 2.03
C LEU A 28 -3.94 1.90 3.13
N PRO A 29 -5.13 2.40 2.79
CA PRO A 29 -6.06 2.90 3.79
C PRO A 29 -6.52 1.77 4.72
N ALA A 30 -6.88 2.15 5.96
CA ALA A 30 -7.39 1.20 6.93
C ALA A 30 -8.70 0.59 6.42
N LEU A 31 -8.79 -0.75 6.44
CA LEU A 31 -9.97 -1.48 5.94
C LEU A 31 -11.12 -1.43 6.95
N THR A 32 -11.79 -0.28 7.06
CA THR A 32 -12.94 -0.07 7.97
C THR A 32 -14.23 -0.70 7.45
N GLY A 33 -14.23 -1.21 6.21
CA GLY A 33 -15.36 -1.83 5.53
C GLY A 33 -14.95 -2.41 4.17
N ARG A 34 -15.95 -2.78 3.37
CA ARG A 34 -15.75 -3.34 2.01
C ARG A 34 -15.50 -2.26 0.96
N VAL A 35 -15.79 -1.00 1.27
CA VAL A 35 -15.46 0.17 0.46
C VAL A 35 -14.85 1.24 1.39
N VAL A 36 -13.75 1.84 0.96
CA VAL A 36 -13.06 2.93 1.65
C VAL A 36 -12.71 4.00 0.61
N ASP A 37 -13.51 5.07 0.55
CA ASP A 37 -13.29 6.18 -0.39
C ASP A 37 -12.71 7.41 0.33
N ASN A 38 -11.39 7.49 0.37
CA ASN A 38 -10.65 8.65 0.86
C ASN A 38 -10.58 9.78 -0.18
N ALA A 39 -10.74 9.46 -1.47
CA ALA A 39 -10.75 10.43 -2.55
C ALA A 39 -12.09 11.17 -2.71
N GLY A 40 -13.19 10.63 -2.20
CA GLY A 40 -14.54 11.23 -2.29
C GLY A 40 -15.09 11.25 -3.71
N ILE A 41 -14.73 10.26 -4.53
CA ILE A 41 -15.10 10.17 -5.95
C ILE A 41 -16.25 9.19 -6.20
N ILE A 42 -16.59 8.36 -5.23
CA ILE A 42 -17.67 7.37 -5.30
C ILE A 42 -18.93 8.00 -4.71
N ASP A 43 -20.05 7.96 -5.46
CA ASP A 43 -21.32 8.43 -4.92
C ASP A 43 -21.93 7.42 -3.94
N ALA A 44 -22.74 7.91 -3.01
CA ALA A 44 -23.30 7.10 -1.93
C ALA A 44 -24.16 5.91 -2.40
N ALA A 45 -24.85 6.04 -3.54
CA ALA A 45 -25.65 4.93 -4.06
C ALA A 45 -24.75 3.82 -4.62
N THR A 46 -23.67 4.21 -5.31
CA THR A 46 -22.65 3.27 -5.79
C THR A 46 -21.92 2.60 -4.64
N GLU A 47 -21.53 3.33 -3.59
CA GLU A 47 -20.87 2.76 -2.40
C GLU A 47 -21.76 1.72 -1.71
N ALA A 48 -23.06 2.01 -1.54
CA ALA A 48 -24.02 1.08 -0.96
C ALA A 48 -24.18 -0.19 -1.82
N ALA A 49 -24.29 -0.02 -3.14
CA ALA A 49 -24.41 -1.15 -4.07
C ALA A 49 -23.15 -2.02 -4.08
N LEU A 50 -21.96 -1.41 -4.05
CA LEU A 50 -20.69 -2.12 -3.94
C LEU A 50 -20.60 -2.88 -2.62
N THR A 51 -20.92 -2.24 -1.50
CA THR A 51 -20.90 -2.87 -0.17
C THR A 51 -21.77 -4.12 -0.13
N GLN A 52 -23.00 -4.05 -0.65
CA GLN A 52 -23.89 -5.19 -0.73
C GLN A 52 -23.31 -6.30 -1.61
N LYS A 53 -22.87 -5.96 -2.83
CA LYS A 53 -22.33 -6.93 -3.79
C LYS A 53 -21.11 -7.68 -3.22
N LEU A 54 -20.22 -6.97 -2.56
CA LEU A 54 -19.01 -7.55 -1.95
C LEU A 54 -19.36 -8.44 -0.76
N ALA A 55 -20.35 -8.07 0.06
CA ALA A 55 -20.82 -8.90 1.16
C ALA A 55 -21.48 -10.21 0.66
N GLU A 56 -22.27 -10.14 -0.42
CA GLU A 56 -22.85 -11.32 -1.05
C GLU A 56 -21.77 -12.24 -1.65
N PHE A 57 -20.73 -11.66 -2.24
CA PHE A 57 -19.59 -12.42 -2.77
C PHE A 57 -18.84 -13.15 -1.65
N GLU A 58 -18.50 -12.45 -0.57
CA GLU A 58 -17.82 -13.01 0.60
C GLU A 58 -18.66 -14.14 1.23
N THR A 59 -19.97 -13.98 1.30
CA THR A 59 -20.87 -15.04 1.80
C THR A 59 -20.85 -16.28 0.90
N LYS A 60 -20.71 -16.11 -0.42
CA LYS A 60 -20.72 -17.21 -1.40
C LYS A 60 -19.38 -17.93 -1.52
N GLY A 61 -18.27 -17.19 -1.41
CA GLY A 61 -16.92 -17.69 -1.74
C GLY A 61 -15.92 -17.65 -0.60
N SER A 62 -16.28 -17.13 0.58
CA SER A 62 -15.41 -16.87 1.75
C SER A 62 -14.28 -15.87 1.53
N ASP A 63 -13.95 -15.52 0.29
CA ASP A 63 -12.95 -14.49 -0.04
C ASP A 63 -13.51 -13.09 0.22
N GLN A 64 -12.71 -12.26 0.90
CA GLN A 64 -13.02 -10.86 1.12
C GLN A 64 -12.32 -9.99 0.06
N ILE A 65 -13.10 -9.14 -0.60
CA ILE A 65 -12.62 -8.13 -1.54
C ILE A 65 -12.98 -6.75 -1.00
N VAL A 66 -12.01 -5.83 -1.02
CA VAL A 66 -12.18 -4.43 -0.58
C VAL A 66 -11.80 -3.47 -1.71
N VAL A 67 -12.58 -2.41 -1.88
CA VAL A 67 -12.30 -1.32 -2.82
C VAL A 67 -11.80 -0.10 -2.04
N ALA A 68 -10.66 0.47 -2.46
CA ALA A 68 -10.05 1.64 -1.85
C ALA A 68 -9.72 2.71 -2.90
N THR A 69 -10.07 3.97 -2.64
CA THR A 69 -9.80 5.12 -3.52
C THR A 69 -9.33 6.34 -2.77
#